data_AF-A0A948AP21-F1
#
_entry.id   AF-A0A948AP21-F1
#
_cell.length_a   1.000
_cell.length_b   1.000
_cell.length_c   1.000
_cell.angle_alpha   90.00
_cell.angle_beta   90.00
_cell.angle_gamma   90.00
#
_symmetry.space_group_name_H-M   'P 1'
#
loop_
_entity.id
_entity.type
_entity.pdbx_description
1 polymer ?
#
loop_
_entity_poly.entity_id
_entity_poly.type
_entity_poly.pdbx_seq_one_letter_code
_entity_poly.pdbx_strand_id
1 'polypeptide(L)' 'ANGITAANEQVQALVDEFAQSYEDPSEVVAWYHQDSTRLNEARALVLEENIVNWVLEHVQVSDEPATLETLMGNK' A
#
# COMPACT_ATOMS: atom_id res chain seq x y z
N ALA A 1 0.73 6.51 -21.52
CA ALA A 1 0.47 6.24 -20.10
C ALA A 1 1.66 5.46 -19.56
N ASN A 2 2.20 5.80 -18.38
CA ASN A 2 3.48 5.32 -17.85
C ASN A 2 3.53 3.82 -17.48
N GLY A 3 2.63 2.98 -18.00
CA GLY A 3 2.64 1.53 -17.79
C GLY A 3 2.44 1.06 -16.35
N ILE A 4 2.09 1.96 -15.42
CA ILE A 4 1.90 1.65 -14.02
C ILE A 4 0.59 0.87 -13.88
N THR A 5 0.72 -0.39 -13.48
CA THR A 5 -0.40 -1.31 -13.27
C THR A 5 -0.28 -1.94 -11.90
N ALA A 6 -1.40 -2.09 -11.21
CA ALA A 6 -1.46 -2.90 -10.00
C ALA A 6 -1.36 -4.39 -10.38
N ALA A 7 -0.23 -5.02 -10.05
CA ALA A 7 -0.05 -6.45 -10.30
C ALA A 7 -0.97 -7.26 -9.36
N ASN A 8 -1.51 -8.38 -9.85
CA ASN A 8 -2.41 -9.20 -9.04
C ASN A 8 -1.70 -9.74 -7.79
N GLU A 9 -0.40 -10.05 -7.86
CA GLU A 9 0.39 -10.46 -6.70
C GLU A 9 0.48 -9.37 -5.62
N GLN A 10 0.61 -8.10 -6.03
CA GLN A 10 0.63 -6.97 -5.08
C GLN A 10 -0.72 -6.77 -4.41
N VAL A 11 -1.82 -6.90 -5.17
CA VAL A 11 -3.17 -6.82 -4.62
C VAL A 11 -3.41 -7.95 -3.61
N GLN A 12 -2.94 -9.16 -3.91
CA GLN A 12 -3.06 -10.29 -3.00
C GLN A 12 -2.21 -10.11 -1.74
N ALA A 13 -0.97 -9.63 -1.88
CA ALA A 13 -0.12 -9.32 -0.74
C ALA A 13 -0.74 -8.25 0.19
N LEU A 14 -1.35 -7.21 -0.38
CA LEU A 14 -2.04 -6.16 0.38
C LEU A 14 -3.24 -6.72 1.15
N VAL A 15 -4.03 -7.59 0.51
CA VAL A 15 -5.18 -8.25 1.16
C VAL A 15 -4.71 -9.17 2.28
N ASP A 16 -3.62 -9.92 2.06
CA ASP A 16 -3.01 -10.77 3.09
C ASP A 16 -2.47 -9.94 4.27
N GLU A 17 -1.85 -8.80 4.00
CA GLU A 17 -1.39 -7.86 5.04
C GLU A 17 -2.55 -7.30 5.87
N PHE A 18 -3.64 -6.88 5.22
CA PHE A 18 -4.84 -6.44 5.93
C PHE A 18 -5.44 -7.58 6.75
N ALA A 19 -5.44 -8.80 6.23
CA ALA A 19 -5.98 -9.97 6.91
C ALA A 19 -5.17 -10.39 8.15
N GLN A 20 -3.86 -10.14 8.19
CA GLN A 20 -2.99 -10.52 9.32
C GLN A 20 -3.38 -9.87 10.66
N SER A 21 -4.08 -8.74 10.62
CA SER A 21 -4.55 -8.05 11.82
C SER A 21 -5.83 -8.67 12.42
N TYR A 22 -6.45 -9.64 11.73
CA TYR A 22 -7.68 -10.28 12.14
C TYR A 22 -7.45 -11.68 12.74
N GLU A 23 -8.42 -12.16 13.51
CA GLU A 23 -8.37 -13.46 14.19
C GLU A 23 -8.38 -14.64 13.20
N ASP A 24 -9.13 -14.51 12.09
CA ASP A 24 -9.11 -15.46 10.98
C ASP A 24 -8.75 -14.76 9.66
N PRO A 25 -7.47 -14.80 9.25
CA PRO A 25 -7.03 -14.15 8.02
C PRO A 25 -7.63 -14.81 6.76
N SER A 26 -7.96 -16.11 6.82
CA SER A 26 -8.45 -16.84 5.66
C SER A 26 -9.88 -16.44 5.27
N GLU A 27 -10.71 -16.13 6.27
CA GLU A 27 -12.06 -15.60 6.06
C GLU A 27 -12.02 -14.19 5.46
N VAL A 28 -11.10 -13.32 5.91
CA VAL A 28 -10.94 -11.95 5.41
C VAL A 28 -10.50 -11.95 3.94
N VAL A 29 -9.53 -12.81 3.58
CA VAL A 29 -9.10 -12.98 2.19
C VAL A 29 -10.27 -13.44 1.33
N ALA A 30 -11.02 -14.46 1.77
CA ALA A 30 -12.20 -14.93 1.04
C ALA A 30 -13.28 -13.85 0.89
N TRP A 31 -13.49 -13.01 1.92
CA TRP A 31 -14.43 -11.89 1.91
C TRP A 31 -14.05 -10.78 0.91
N TYR A 32 -12.75 -10.53 0.72
CA TYR A 32 -12.26 -9.66 -0.35
C TYR A 32 -12.51 -10.29 -1.72
N HIS A 33 -12.19 -11.57 -1.89
CA HIS A 33 -12.37 -12.26 -3.17
C HIS A 33 -13.83 -12.48 -3.60
N GLN A 34 -14.77 -12.47 -2.65
CA GLN A 34 -16.21 -12.60 -2.93
C GLN A 34 -16.83 -11.37 -3.60
N ASP A 35 -16.23 -10.18 -3.47
CA ASP A 35 -16.75 -8.93 -4.04
C ASP A 35 -15.71 -8.26 -4.95
N SER A 36 -16.01 -8.22 -6.24
CA SER A 36 -15.17 -7.56 -7.24
C SER A 36 -14.96 -6.06 -6.98
N THR A 37 -15.89 -5.41 -6.27
CA THR A 37 -15.79 -4.00 -5.88
C THR A 37 -14.68 -3.80 -4.86
N ARG A 38 -14.61 -4.67 -3.84
CA ARG A 38 -13.56 -4.63 -2.80
C ARG A 38 -12.20 -4.96 -3.37
N LEU A 39 -12.13 -5.93 -4.28
CA LEU A 39 -10.89 -6.20 -5.02
C LEU A 39 -10.45 -5.01 -5.88
N ASN A 40 -11.39 -4.27 -6.46
CA ASN A 40 -11.06 -3.05 -7.21
C ASN A 40 -10.55 -1.93 -6.30
N GLU A 41 -11.08 -1.79 -5.09
CA GLU A 41 -10.57 -0.83 -4.10
C GLU A 41 -9.13 -1.19 -3.68
N ALA A 42 -8.87 -2.46 -3.36
CA ALA A 42 -7.52 -2.93 -3.07
C ALA A 42 -6.56 -2.70 -4.25
N ARG A 43 -7.05 -2.93 -5.49
CA ARG A 43 -6.29 -2.65 -6.71
C ARG A 43 -5.99 -1.15 -6.90
N ALA A 44 -6.93 -0.28 -6.56
CA ALA A 44 -6.72 1.16 -6.61
C ALA A 44 -5.65 1.60 -5.61
N LEU A 45 -5.66 1.05 -4.39
CA LEU A 45 -4.66 1.33 -3.37
C LEU A 45 -3.23 0.95 -3.84
N VAL A 46 -3.08 -0.27 -4.36
CA VAL A 46 -1.80 -0.73 -4.93
C VAL A 46 -1.35 0.17 -6.09
N LEU A 47 -2.29 0.63 -6.92
CA LEU A 47 -1.97 1.54 -8.01
C LEU A 47 -1.45 2.88 -7.48
N GLU A 48 -2.06 3.43 -6.42
CA GLU A 48 -1.60 4.66 -5.76
C GLU A 48 -0.18 4.50 -5.21
N GLU A 49 0.11 3.40 -4.50
CA GLU A 49 1.46 3.12 -4.00
C GLU A 49 2.49 3.00 -5.13
N ASN A 50 2.15 2.28 -6.21
CA ASN A 50 3.02 2.14 -7.36
C ASN A 50 3.28 3.49 -8.04
N ILE A 51 2.30 4.39 -8.07
CA ILE A 51 2.49 5.76 -8.58
C ILE A 51 3.43 6.55 -7.66
N VAL A 52 3.26 6.47 -6.34
CA VAL A 52 4.15 7.14 -5.38
C VAL A 52 5.59 6.65 -5.53
N ASN A 53 5.79 5.33 -5.58
CA ASN A 53 7.10 4.73 -5.81
C ASN A 53 7.72 5.19 -7.14
N TRP A 54 6.93 5.18 -8.22
CA TRP A 54 7.40 5.70 -9.51
C TRP A 54 7.82 7.16 -9.41
N VAL A 55 7.05 8.02 -8.72
CA VAL A 55 7.43 9.42 -8.52
C VAL A 55 8.73 9.51 -7.74
N LEU A 56 8.86 8.78 -6.63
CA LEU A 56 10.07 8.76 -5.79
C LEU A 56 11.32 8.34 -6.56
N GLU A 57 11.21 7.39 -7.49
CA GLU A 57 12.32 6.98 -8.37
C GLU A 57 12.73 8.06 -9.39
N HIS A 58 11.79 8.94 -9.76
CA HIS A 58 12.01 9.98 -10.77
C HIS A 58 12.30 11.35 -10.17
N VAL A 59 12.23 11.50 -8.85
CA VAL A 59 12.58 12.75 -8.16
C VAL A 59 13.88 12.60 -7.37
N GLN A 60 14.56 13.72 -7.13
CA GLN A 60 15.73 13.73 -6.28
C GLN A 60 15.29 13.71 -4.81
N VAL A 61 15.46 12.57 -4.16
CA VAL A 61 15.22 12.41 -2.72
C VAL A 61 16.50 12.73 -1.95
N SER A 62 16.41 13.54 -0.91
CA SER A 62 17.50 13.80 0.04
C SER A 62 17.07 13.43 1.44
N ASP A 63 17.79 12.52 2.08
CA ASP A 63 17.59 12.19 3.48
C ASP A 63 18.21 13.26 4.37
N GLU A 64 17.40 13.90 5.21
CA GLU A 64 17.87 14.82 6.24
C GLU A 64 17.82 14.15 7.62
N PRO A 65 18.93 14.12 8.38
CA PRO A 65 18.93 13.55 9.72
C PRO A 65 18.10 14.43 10.66
N ALA A 66 17.00 13.88 11.18
CA ALA A 66 16.16 14.53 12.18
C ALA A 66 16.22 13.76 13.52
N THR A 67 16.14 14.50 14.63
CA THR A 67 16.01 13.90 15.97
C THR A 67 14.56 13.57 16.28
N LEU A 68 14.33 12.56 17.13
CA LEU A 68 12.98 12.20 17.60
C LEU A 68 12.26 13.41 18.22
N GLU A 69 12.96 14.25 18.99
CA GLU A 69 12.41 15.48 19.59
C GLU A 69 11.87 16.45 18.54
N THR A 70 12.57 16.60 17.41
CA THR A 70 12.16 17.46 16.28
C THR A 70 10.92 16.90 15.59
N LEU A 71 10.84 15.58 15.42
CA LEU A 71 9.69 14.91 14.81
C LEU A 71 8.45 14.92 15.70
N MET A 72 8.62 14.91 17.02
CA MET A 72 7.52 14.95 18.00
C MET A 72 6.99 16.36 18.30
N GLY A 73 7.52 17.40 17.66
CA GLY A 73 6.99 18.77 17.73
C GLY A 73 7.24 19.51 19.05
N ASN A 74 8.10 19.00 19.93
CA ASN A 74 8.50 19.72 21.13
C ASN A 74 9.66 20.67 20.79
N LYS A 75 9.39 21.99 20.88
CA LYS A 75 10.43 23.02 20.93
C LYS A 75 11.02 23.13 22.33
#